data_AF-A0A7Y3X917-F1
#
_entry.id   AF-A0A7Y3X917-F1
#
_cell.length_a   1.000
_cell.length_b   1.000
_cell.length_c   1.000
_cell.angle_alpha   90.00
_cell.angle_beta   90.00
_cell.angle_gamma   90.00
#
_symmetry.space_group_name_H-M   'P 1'
#
loop_
_entity.id
_entity.type
_entity.pdbx_description
1 polymer ?
#
loop_
_entity_poly.entity_id
_entity_poly.type
_entity_poly.pdbx_seq_one_letter_code
_entity_poly.pdbx_strand_id
1 'polypeptide(L)'
;MSSGHAYFIKLTAIALKVVFGLSTVLHPQFLYLEVNMSQGLVNLTLPAVLQEIEYVLEEYPEHPYQAAFLLPELHQRLVAHILSNVPNYYIVQGVQEPFDQSKYPSLPIQERLQMELVVRASILHVLRENADWLSCNLPRV
;
A
#
# COMPACT_ATOMS: atom_id res chain seq x y z
N MET A 1 0.37 34.62 -33.01
CA MET A 1 1.22 34.08 -31.93
C MET A 1 0.36 33.36 -30.91
N SER A 2 0.86 32.27 -30.33
CA SER A 2 0.34 31.57 -29.14
C SER A 2 -0.77 30.51 -29.31
N SER A 3 -0.52 29.48 -30.12
CA SER A 3 -1.25 28.19 -30.00
C SER A 3 -0.32 26.98 -29.81
N GLY A 4 1.00 27.12 -29.99
CA GLY A 4 1.95 26.00 -29.83
C GLY A 4 2.54 25.85 -28.42
N HIS A 5 2.64 26.93 -27.63
CA HIS A 5 3.24 26.88 -26.29
C HIS A 5 2.30 26.33 -25.21
N ALA A 6 0.99 26.56 -25.31
CA ALA A 6 0.03 26.13 -24.29
C ALA A 6 -0.16 24.60 -24.23
N TYR A 7 -0.02 23.90 -25.37
CA TYR A 7 -0.12 22.44 -25.42
C TYR A 7 1.14 21.75 -24.90
N PHE A 8 2.33 22.31 -25.16
CA PHE A 8 3.60 21.76 -24.69
C PHE A 8 3.74 21.83 -23.16
N ILE A 9 3.15 22.84 -22.53
CA ILE A 9 3.11 23.00 -21.07
C ILE A 9 2.12 22.03 -20.41
N LYS A 10 0.97 21.75 -21.05
CA LYS A 10 -0.02 20.81 -20.51
C LYS A 10 0.43 19.34 -20.56
N LEU A 11 1.11 18.93 -21.62
CA LEU A 11 1.61 17.56 -21.76
C LEU A 11 2.79 17.25 -20.83
N THR A 12 3.68 18.22 -20.60
CA THR A 12 4.80 18.07 -19.65
C THR A 12 4.32 17.99 -18.20
N ALA A 13 3.28 18.75 -17.82
CA ALA A 13 2.70 18.70 -16.48
C ALA A 13 2.00 17.36 -16.15
N ILE A 14 1.35 16.72 -17.12
CA ILE A 14 0.69 15.41 -16.91
C ILE A 14 1.75 14.29 -16.82
N ALA A 15 2.79 14.34 -17.66
CA ALA A 15 3.87 13.36 -17.63
C ALA A 15 4.67 13.41 -16.31
N LEU A 16 4.96 14.61 -15.76
CA LEU A 16 5.61 14.72 -14.46
C LEU A 16 4.72 14.24 -13.30
N LYS A 17 3.39 14.35 -13.42
CA LYS A 17 2.44 13.91 -12.37
C LYS A 17 2.38 12.39 -12.22
N VAL A 18 2.53 11.67 -13.33
CA VAL A 18 2.55 10.19 -13.37
C VAL A 18 3.91 9.63 -12.96
N VAL A 19 5.01 10.36 -13.22
CA VAL A 19 6.37 9.87 -12.96
C VAL A 19 6.91 10.23 -11.58
N PHE A 20 6.51 11.38 -10.98
CA PHE A 20 7.23 11.91 -9.80
C PHE A 20 6.41 12.10 -8.51
N GLY A 21 5.11 11.79 -8.48
CA GLY A 21 4.36 11.73 -7.20
C GLY A 21 4.51 12.95 -6.26
N LEU A 22 4.69 14.17 -6.80
CA LEU A 22 4.98 15.35 -6.00
C LEU A 22 3.75 16.27 -5.86
N SER A 23 3.34 16.42 -4.60
CA SER A 23 2.33 17.32 -4.09
C SER A 23 2.74 18.78 -4.30
N THR A 24 1.85 19.60 -4.88
CA THR A 24 1.99 21.06 -4.84
C THR A 24 0.70 21.68 -4.33
N VAL A 25 0.89 22.42 -3.23
CA VAL A 25 -0.10 23.11 -2.41
C VAL A 25 -0.93 24.07 -3.27
N LEU A 26 -2.22 23.79 -3.41
CA LEU A 26 -3.20 24.70 -3.98
C LEU A 26 -3.91 25.48 -2.86
N HIS A 27 -4.04 26.78 -3.11
CA HIS A 27 -4.59 27.83 -2.25
C HIS A 27 -5.98 27.49 -1.63
N PRO A 28 -6.26 27.89 -0.37
CA PRO A 28 -7.32 27.32 0.48
C PRO A 28 -8.78 27.65 0.09
N GLN A 29 -9.04 28.31 -1.04
CA GLN A 29 -10.40 28.71 -1.45
C GLN A 29 -11.02 27.81 -2.54
N PHE A 30 -10.25 26.90 -3.14
CA PHE A 30 -10.76 25.95 -4.15
C PHE A 30 -11.05 24.54 -3.62
N LEU A 31 -10.87 24.31 -2.31
CA LEU A 31 -10.99 22.99 -1.66
C LEU A 31 -12.40 22.63 -1.17
N TYR A 32 -13.41 23.50 -1.36
CA TYR A 32 -14.74 23.32 -0.76
C TYR A 32 -15.84 22.76 -1.68
N LEU A 33 -15.55 22.43 -2.95
CA LEU A 33 -16.60 22.07 -3.92
C LEU A 33 -16.52 20.65 -4.51
N GLU A 34 -15.76 19.75 -3.92
CA GLU A 34 -15.87 18.32 -4.26
C GLU A 34 -15.72 17.44 -3.02
N VAL A 35 -16.56 17.68 -2.01
CA VAL A 35 -16.84 16.65 -1.00
C VAL A 35 -17.73 15.61 -1.66
N ASN A 36 -17.09 14.71 -2.41
CA ASN A 36 -17.73 13.51 -2.91
C ASN A 36 -18.05 12.63 -1.69
N MET A 37 -19.30 12.66 -1.22
CA MET A 37 -19.78 11.79 -0.14
C MET A 37 -19.97 10.36 -0.67
N SER A 38 -18.91 9.73 -1.17
CA SER A 38 -18.89 8.28 -1.24
C SER A 38 -18.69 7.77 0.18
N GLN A 39 -19.74 7.27 0.81
CA GLN A 39 -19.66 6.50 2.06
C GLN A 39 -18.81 5.26 1.77
N GLY A 40 -17.49 5.40 1.88
CA GLY A 40 -16.51 4.36 1.59
C GLY A 40 -16.25 3.51 2.83
N LEU A 41 -16.18 2.19 2.66
CA LEU A 41 -15.72 1.31 3.73
C LEU A 41 -14.18 1.32 3.71
N VAL A 42 -13.55 1.76 4.81
CA VAL A 42 -12.09 1.83 4.93
C VAL A 42 -11.61 0.68 5.81
N ASN A 43 -10.68 -0.13 5.30
CA ASN A 43 -10.01 -1.18 6.09
C ASN A 43 -8.89 -0.55 6.92
N LEU A 44 -9.04 -0.58 8.25
CA LEU A 44 -8.04 -0.09 9.20
C LEU A 44 -6.89 -1.07 9.44
N THR A 45 -7.11 -2.35 9.17
CA THR A 45 -6.09 -3.39 9.27
C THR A 45 -5.08 -3.29 8.12
N LEU A 46 -5.51 -2.84 6.95
CA LEU A 46 -4.67 -2.78 5.75
C LEU A 46 -3.40 -1.93 5.93
N PRO A 47 -3.45 -0.68 6.44
CA PRO A 47 -2.23 0.11 6.68
C PRO A 47 -1.23 -0.57 7.62
N ALA A 48 -1.72 -1.21 8.69
CA ALA A 48 -0.87 -1.91 9.65
C ALA A 48 -0.19 -3.15 9.00
N VAL A 49 -0.94 -3.88 8.17
CA VAL A 49 -0.40 -5.02 7.42
C VAL A 49 0.66 -4.59 6.42
N LEU A 50 0.43 -3.51 5.66
CA LEU A 50 1.40 -3.00 4.70
C LEU A 50 2.71 -2.58 5.38
N GLN A 51 2.60 -1.84 6.50
CA GLN A 51 3.77 -1.43 7.28
C GLN A 51 4.56 -2.64 7.81
N GLU A 52 3.86 -3.66 8.32
CA GLU A 52 4.54 -4.85 8.84
C GLU A 52 5.19 -5.69 7.72
N ILE A 53 4.59 -5.75 6.53
CA ILE A 53 5.20 -6.39 5.35
C ILE A 53 6.51 -5.68 4.98
N GLU A 54 6.51 -4.35 4.90
CA GLU A 54 7.70 -3.56 4.61
C GLU A 54 8.79 -3.82 5.65
N TYR A 55 8.45 -3.70 6.93
CA TYR A 55 9.38 -3.94 8.04
C TYR A 55 9.98 -5.35 8.01
N VAL A 56 9.16 -6.38 7.81
CA VAL A 56 9.63 -7.76 7.75
C VAL A 56 10.51 -7.98 6.52
N LEU A 57 10.13 -7.47 5.34
CA LEU A 57 10.91 -7.67 4.11
C LEU A 57 12.28 -6.98 4.14
N GLU A 58 12.42 -5.85 4.83
CA GLU A 58 13.72 -5.19 5.05
C GLU A 58 14.75 -6.12 5.73
N GLU A 59 14.28 -7.08 6.54
CA GLU A 59 15.15 -8.07 7.21
C GLU A 59 15.54 -9.26 6.31
N TYR A 60 14.89 -9.45 5.16
CA TYR A 60 15.20 -10.53 4.22
C TYR A 60 16.24 -10.09 3.18
N PRO A 61 17.02 -11.03 2.62
CA PRO A 61 17.87 -10.74 1.47
C PRO A 61 17.08 -10.18 0.27
N GLU A 62 17.70 -9.28 -0.48
CA GLU A 62 17.11 -8.68 -1.69
C GLU A 62 16.62 -9.74 -2.69
N HIS A 63 17.38 -10.82 -2.88
CA HIS A 63 17.01 -11.96 -3.69
C HIS A 63 16.90 -13.25 -2.86
N PRO A 64 15.88 -14.11 -3.10
CA PRO A 64 14.74 -13.92 -4.00
C PRO A 64 13.57 -13.15 -3.37
N TYR A 65 13.64 -12.84 -2.07
CA TYR A 65 12.47 -12.46 -1.28
C TYR A 65 11.96 -11.06 -1.60
N GLN A 66 12.78 -10.02 -1.42
CA GLN A 66 12.33 -8.65 -1.69
C GLN A 66 11.98 -8.51 -3.18
N ALA A 67 12.82 -9.03 -4.07
CA ALA A 67 12.59 -9.02 -5.52
C ALA A 67 11.27 -9.68 -5.94
N ALA A 68 10.86 -10.78 -5.30
CA ALA A 68 9.58 -11.43 -5.59
C ALA A 68 8.38 -10.53 -5.25
N PHE A 69 8.44 -9.80 -4.13
CA PHE A 69 7.33 -8.95 -3.69
C PHE A 69 7.38 -7.53 -4.25
N LEU A 70 8.38 -7.19 -5.05
CA LEU A 70 8.31 -6.05 -5.98
C LEU A 70 7.33 -6.32 -7.14
N LEU A 71 7.00 -7.58 -7.42
CA LEU A 71 6.02 -7.95 -8.44
C LEU A 71 4.60 -7.68 -7.89
N PRO A 72 3.82 -6.78 -8.51
CA PRO A 72 2.50 -6.38 -7.99
C PRO A 72 1.56 -7.56 -7.74
N GLU A 73 1.62 -8.59 -8.59
CA GLU A 73 0.77 -9.78 -8.49
C GLU A 73 1.04 -10.56 -7.21
N LEU A 74 2.31 -10.72 -6.83
CA LEU A 74 2.69 -11.43 -5.61
C LEU A 74 2.47 -10.57 -4.38
N HIS A 75 2.73 -9.27 -4.47
CA HIS A 75 2.45 -8.34 -3.38
C HIS A 75 0.95 -8.34 -3.03
N GLN A 76 0.08 -8.26 -4.03
CA GLN A 76 -1.37 -8.32 -3.83
C GLN A 76 -1.81 -9.67 -3.25
N ARG A 77 -1.24 -10.79 -3.71
CA ARG A 77 -1.51 -12.12 -3.13
C ARG A 77 -1.09 -12.20 -1.68
N LEU A 78 0.07 -11.65 -1.32
CA LEU A 78 0.57 -11.59 0.05
C LEU A 78 -0.39 -10.80 0.95
N VAL A 79 -0.75 -9.59 0.55
CA VAL A 79 -1.70 -8.75 1.31
C VAL A 79 -3.05 -9.45 1.47
N ALA A 80 -3.60 -10.01 0.40
CA ALA A 80 -4.87 -10.73 0.45
C ALA A 80 -4.82 -11.97 1.36
N HIS A 81 -3.72 -12.71 1.32
CA HIS A 81 -3.53 -13.87 2.18
C HIS A 81 -3.44 -13.46 3.66
N ILE A 82 -2.68 -12.42 3.99
CA ILE A 82 -2.57 -11.93 5.38
C ILE A 82 -3.93 -11.46 5.88
N LEU A 83 -4.64 -10.61 5.12
CA LEU A 83 -5.96 -10.10 5.50
C LEU A 83 -7.00 -11.21 5.64
N SER A 84 -6.83 -12.34 4.96
CA SER A 84 -7.72 -13.51 5.13
C SER A 84 -7.44 -14.29 6.42
N ASN A 85 -6.25 -14.13 7.01
CA ASN A 85 -5.81 -14.85 8.20
C ASN A 85 -5.80 -13.98 9.48
N VAL A 86 -6.12 -12.70 9.37
CA VAL A 86 -6.20 -11.78 10.53
C VAL A 86 -7.59 -11.14 10.64
N PRO A 87 -8.02 -10.72 11.85
CA PRO A 87 -9.23 -9.93 12.01
C PRO A 87 -9.15 -8.61 11.24
N ASN A 88 -10.13 -8.36 10.38
CA ASN A 88 -10.24 -7.12 9.62
C ASN A 88 -11.17 -6.12 10.31
N TYR A 89 -10.68 -4.91 10.54
CA TYR A 89 -11.46 -3.80 11.10
C TYR A 89 -11.82 -2.82 10.00
N TYR A 90 -13.10 -2.47 9.91
CA TYR A 90 -13.61 -1.57 8.88
C TYR A 90 -14.38 -0.41 9.50
N ILE A 91 -14.22 0.79 8.95
CA ILE A 91 -15.01 1.98 9.33
C ILE A 91 -15.71 2.57 8.11
N VAL A 92 -16.84 3.25 8.35
CA VAL A 92 -17.59 3.96 7.31
C VAL A 92 -17.05 5.39 7.22
N GLN A 93 -16.48 5.74 6.06
CA GLN A 93 -15.97 7.07 5.76
C GLN A 93 -17.13 8.08 5.75
N GLY A 94 -17.03 9.11 6.59
CA GLY A 94 -18.05 10.15 6.75
C GLY A 94 -18.77 10.14 8.10
N VAL A 95 -18.62 9.09 8.90
CA VAL A 95 -18.91 9.15 10.33
C VAL A 95 -17.70 9.80 10.99
N GLN A 96 -17.82 11.07 11.39
CA GLN A 96 -16.79 11.79 12.13
C GLN A 96 -16.70 11.24 13.57
N GLU A 97 -16.28 10.01 13.72
CA GLU A 97 -15.55 9.64 14.92
C GLU A 97 -14.10 10.05 14.66
N PRO A 98 -13.50 10.93 15.48
CA PRO A 98 -12.08 11.24 15.32
C PRO A 98 -11.31 9.92 15.41
N PHE A 99 -10.70 9.52 14.29
CA PHE A 99 -9.83 8.37 14.23
C PHE A 99 -8.57 8.71 15.02
N ASP A 100 -8.68 8.51 16.33
CA ASP A 100 -7.64 8.84 17.27
C ASP A 100 -6.62 7.72 17.25
N GLN A 101 -5.57 7.90 16.44
CA GLN A 101 -4.44 6.97 16.39
C GLN A 101 -3.79 6.80 17.79
N SER A 102 -4.02 7.73 18.72
CA SER A 102 -3.58 7.62 20.11
C SER A 102 -4.44 6.67 20.98
N LYS A 103 -5.65 6.30 20.53
CA LYS A 103 -6.51 5.29 21.17
C LYS A 103 -6.17 3.85 20.80
N TYR A 104 -5.30 3.65 19.82
CA TYR A 104 -4.65 2.36 19.63
C TYR A 104 -3.36 2.42 20.45
N PRO A 105 -3.39 2.04 21.74
CA PRO A 105 -2.16 1.84 22.48
C PRO A 105 -1.29 0.96 21.58
N SER A 106 0.00 1.30 21.47
CA SER A 106 1.01 0.48 20.80
C SER A 106 0.60 -0.98 20.95
N LEU A 107 0.24 -1.64 19.85
CA LEU A 107 -0.29 -3.00 19.87
C LEU A 107 0.59 -3.78 20.87
N PRO A 108 0.01 -4.42 21.91
CA PRO A 108 0.77 -5.16 22.90
C PRO A 108 1.86 -5.96 22.18
N ILE A 109 3.08 -6.03 22.72
CA ILE A 109 4.21 -6.71 22.05
C ILE A 109 3.80 -8.08 21.46
N GLN A 110 2.89 -8.76 22.15
CA GLN A 110 2.25 -10.00 21.70
C GLN A 110 1.50 -9.88 20.36
N GLU A 111 0.67 -8.86 20.17
CA GLU A 111 -0.10 -8.64 18.94
C GLU A 111 0.82 -8.26 17.76
N ARG A 112 1.86 -7.47 18.02
CA ARG A 112 2.90 -7.18 17.01
C ARG A 112 3.62 -8.45 16.58
N LEU A 113 4.08 -9.26 17.55
CA LEU A 113 4.75 -10.53 17.28
C LEU A 113 3.82 -11.49 16.52
N GLN A 114 2.53 -11.51 16.84
CA GLN A 114 1.55 -12.32 16.11
C GLN A 114 1.41 -11.85 14.66
N MET A 115 1.31 -10.53 14.41
CA MET A 115 1.25 -10.00 13.05
C MET A 115 2.52 -10.35 12.28
N GLU A 116 3.70 -10.15 12.87
CA GLU A 116 4.99 -10.48 12.28
C GLU A 116 5.06 -11.97 11.89
N LEU A 117 4.64 -12.87 12.78
CA LEU A 117 4.59 -14.32 12.50
C LEU A 117 3.66 -14.64 11.34
N VAL A 118 2.48 -14.01 11.28
CA VAL A 118 1.55 -14.19 10.16
C VAL A 118 2.18 -13.69 8.86
N VAL A 119 2.83 -12.52 8.85
CA VAL A 119 3.52 -11.98 7.67
C VAL A 119 4.60 -12.94 7.19
N ARG A 120 5.49 -13.39 8.08
CA ARG A 120 6.58 -14.33 7.73
C ARG A 120 6.04 -15.66 7.20
N ALA A 121 5.02 -16.23 7.85
CA ALA A 121 4.37 -17.46 7.37
C ALA A 121 3.73 -17.27 5.99
N SER A 122 3.08 -16.12 5.78
CA SER A 122 2.42 -15.77 4.52
C SER A 122 3.41 -15.57 3.39
N ILE A 123 4.56 -14.94 3.64
CA ILE A 123 5.67 -14.82 2.69
C ILE A 123 6.09 -16.20 2.20
N LEU A 124 6.39 -17.12 3.12
CA LEU A 124 6.82 -18.48 2.77
C LEU A 124 5.75 -19.25 2.00
N HIS A 125 4.49 -19.10 2.41
CA HIS A 125 3.35 -19.72 1.74
C HIS A 125 3.20 -19.23 0.30
N VAL A 126 3.15 -17.91 0.09
CA VAL A 126 3.00 -17.31 -1.24
C VAL A 126 4.18 -17.68 -2.14
N LEU A 127 5.41 -17.64 -1.64
CA LEU A 127 6.57 -18.06 -2.43
C LEU A 127 6.49 -19.54 -2.85
N ARG A 128 6.07 -20.42 -1.94
CA ARG A 128 5.91 -21.85 -2.23
C ARG A 128 4.82 -22.10 -3.27
N GLU A 129 3.65 -21.47 -3.13
CA GLU A 129 2.54 -21.64 -4.08
C GLU A 129 2.86 -21.08 -5.46
N ASN A 130 3.81 -20.13 -5.55
CA ASN A 130 4.18 -19.47 -6.79
C ASN A 130 5.57 -19.86 -7.28
N ALA A 131 6.17 -20.95 -6.75
CA ALA A 131 7.55 -21.33 -7.04
C ALA A 131 7.82 -21.55 -8.53
N ASP A 132 6.91 -22.25 -9.23
CA ASP A 132 7.03 -22.50 -10.68
C ASP A 132 6.98 -21.19 -11.47
N TRP A 133 6.05 -20.30 -11.14
CA TRP A 133 5.92 -18.99 -11.78
C TRP A 133 7.14 -18.10 -11.51
N LEU A 134 7.63 -18.08 -10.26
CA LEU A 134 8.83 -17.36 -9.86
C LEU A 134 10.06 -17.84 -10.60
N SER A 135 10.19 -19.15 -10.83
CA SER A 135 11.32 -19.72 -11.57
C SER A 135 11.44 -19.21 -13.02
N CYS A 136 10.31 -18.75 -13.59
CA CYS A 136 10.22 -18.20 -14.94
C CYS A 136 10.31 -16.66 -14.97
N ASN A 137 9.93 -15.97 -13.90
CA ASN A 137 9.78 -14.51 -13.88
C ASN A 137 10.84 -13.77 -13.04
N LEU A 138 11.56 -14.46 -12.14
CA LEU A 138 12.70 -13.88 -11.44
C LEU A 138 13.97 -14.04 -12.27
N PRO A 139 14.77 -12.96 -12.44
CA PRO A 139 16.12 -13.07 -12.97
C PRO A 139 16.94 -14.05 -12.12
N ARG A 140 17.68 -14.94 -12.79
CA ARG A 140 18.69 -15.78 -12.13
C ARG A 140 19.90 -14.89 -11.84
N VAL A 141 20.34 -14.88 -10.58
CA VAL A 141 21.58 -14.21 -10.13
C VAL A 141 22.78 -15.08 -10.45
#